data_AF-A0A959F3X6-F1
#
_entry.id   AF-A0A959F3X6-F1
#
_cell.length_a   1.000
_cell.length_b   1.000
_cell.length_c   1.000
_cell.angle_alpha   90.00
_cell.angle_beta   90.00
_cell.angle_gamma   90.00
#
_symmetry.space_group_name_H-M   'P 1'
#
loop_
_entity.id
_entity.type
_entity.pdbx_description
1 polymer ?
#
loop_
_entity_poly.entity_id
_entity_poly.type
_entity_poly.pdbx_seq_one_letter_code
_entity_poly.pdbx_strand_id
1 'polypeptide(L)'
;MQLLVPQPAEGDRPALRFYHRYDTQAGVDGGFVELSTDFGATWIRAEPEDFIRNGYTGPIAYGTFIIPNTSAFWGNSNGWKATYLDLSAYAGQEVQVRFRFGTNNSSGGFGWFVDDIE
;
A
#
# COMPACT_ATOMS: atom_id res chain seq x y z
N MET A 1 7.71 3.62 4.81
CA MET A 1 8.68 4.14 3.82
C MET A 1 7.94 5.10 2.90
N GLN A 2 8.56 6.20 2.49
CA GLN A 2 7.98 7.21 1.58
C GLN A 2 8.96 7.44 0.43
N LEU A 3 8.46 7.59 -0.80
CA LEU A 3 9.26 8.11 -1.90
C LEU A 3 9.47 9.62 -1.68
N LEU A 4 10.73 10.03 -1.49
CA LEU A 4 11.08 11.42 -1.16
C LEU A 4 10.95 12.37 -2.34
N VAL A 5 10.86 11.84 -3.57
CA VAL A 5 10.69 12.63 -4.79
C VAL A 5 9.34 12.26 -5.40
N PRO A 6 8.36 13.18 -5.43
CA PRO A 6 7.13 12.98 -6.19
C PRO A 6 7.45 12.58 -7.63
N GLN A 7 6.71 11.63 -8.18
CA GLN A 7 6.85 11.24 -9.59
C GLN A 7 5.57 11.61 -10.34
N PRO A 8 5.68 12.14 -11.58
CA PRO A 8 4.51 12.42 -12.39
C PRO A 8 3.83 11.10 -12.81
N ALA A 9 2.50 11.05 -12.68
CA ALA A 9 1.71 9.96 -13.23
C ALA A 9 1.50 10.18 -14.74
N GLU A 10 2.47 9.76 -15.55
CA GLU A 10 2.49 9.98 -17.01
C GLU A 10 1.82 8.85 -17.81
N GLY A 11 1.33 9.19 -19.01
CA GLY A 11 0.70 8.27 -19.96
C GLY A 11 -0.83 8.17 -19.82
N ASP A 12 -1.45 7.40 -20.71
CA ASP A 12 -2.93 7.31 -20.79
C ASP A 12 -3.55 6.48 -19.64
N ARG A 13 -2.75 5.61 -19.02
CA ARG A 13 -3.15 4.72 -17.92
C ARG A 13 -1.98 4.53 -16.94
N PRO A 14 -1.59 5.59 -16.21
CA PRO A 14 -0.51 5.50 -15.24
C PRO A 14 -0.88 4.48 -14.15
N ALA A 15 0.11 3.75 -13.67
CA ALA A 15 -0.06 2.80 -12.58
C ALA A 15 1.21 2.78 -11.74
N LEU A 16 1.04 2.64 -10.42
CA LEU A 16 2.13 2.35 -9.51
C LEU A 16 2.34 0.83 -9.50
N ARG A 17 3.57 0.40 -9.75
CA ARG A 17 4.02 -0.97 -9.55
C ARG A 17 5.00 -1.02 -8.40
N PHE A 18 4.90 -2.04 -7.56
CA PHE A 18 5.94 -2.37 -6.60
C PHE A 18 6.00 -3.87 -6.39
N TYR A 19 7.20 -4.39 -6.14
CA TYR A 19 7.37 -5.74 -5.63
C TYR A 19 7.30 -5.70 -4.10
N HIS A 20 6.62 -6.68 -3.53
CA HIS A 20 6.62 -6.84 -2.08
C HIS A 20 6.56 -8.30 -1.65
N ARG A 21 7.10 -8.55 -0.45
CA ARG A 21 6.91 -9.77 0.32
C ARG A 21 6.45 -9.37 1.70
N TYR A 22 5.41 -10.02 2.19
CA TYR A 22 4.93 -9.86 3.55
C TYR A 22 4.67 -11.23 4.21
N ASP A 23 4.96 -11.28 5.50
CA ASP A 23 4.64 -12.37 6.42
C ASP A 23 4.26 -11.76 7.77
N THR A 24 2.97 -11.76 8.09
CA THR A 24 2.39 -11.03 9.22
C THR A 24 1.32 -11.86 9.92
N GLN A 25 0.90 -11.45 11.13
CA GLN A 25 -0.27 -12.03 11.79
C GLN A 25 -1.52 -11.77 10.94
N ALA A 26 -2.12 -12.84 10.40
CA ALA A 26 -3.23 -12.74 9.47
C ALA A 26 -4.43 -11.96 10.03
N GLY A 27 -4.88 -10.94 9.30
CA GLY A 27 -6.00 -10.08 9.67
C GLY A 27 -5.72 -9.12 10.84
N VAL A 28 -4.51 -9.11 11.41
CA VAL A 28 -4.18 -8.30 12.58
C VAL A 28 -3.02 -7.36 12.28
N ASP A 29 -1.87 -7.88 11.86
CA ASP A 29 -0.73 -7.09 11.44
C ASP A 29 -0.74 -6.94 9.92
N GLY A 30 -0.36 -5.78 9.41
CA GLY A 30 -0.41 -5.57 7.97
C GLY A 30 -0.06 -4.16 7.55
N GLY A 31 -0.18 -3.92 6.26
CA GLY A 31 0.11 -2.60 5.72
C GLY A 31 -0.70 -2.25 4.49
N PHE A 32 -0.82 -0.96 4.26
CA PHE A 32 -1.57 -0.38 3.15
C PHE A 32 -0.77 0.76 2.49
N VAL A 33 -1.25 1.19 1.32
CA VAL A 33 -0.63 2.27 0.52
C VAL A 33 -1.48 3.53 0.63
N GLU A 34 -0.81 4.68 0.73
CA GLU A 34 -1.42 5.99 0.60
C GLU A 34 -0.71 6.81 -0.48
N LEU A 35 -1.47 7.70 -1.10
CA LEU A 35 -1.05 8.61 -2.15
C LEU A 35 -1.24 10.06 -1.67
N SER A 36 -0.38 10.96 -2.12
CA SER A 36 -0.52 12.40 -1.92
C SER A 36 -0.21 13.14 -3.22
N THR A 37 -0.99 14.17 -3.51
CA THR A 37 -0.80 15.07 -4.67
C THR A 37 -0.53 16.51 -4.25
N ASP A 38 -0.28 16.74 -2.97
CA ASP A 38 -0.08 18.05 -2.34
C ASP A 38 1.19 18.09 -1.49
N PHE A 39 2.24 17.42 -1.98
CA PHE A 39 3.56 17.37 -1.34
C PHE A 39 3.51 16.84 0.10
N GLY A 40 2.61 15.89 0.36
CA GLY A 40 2.52 15.16 1.62
C GLY A 40 1.72 15.88 2.70
N ALA A 41 1.06 16.99 2.38
CA ALA A 41 0.19 17.71 3.31
C ALA A 41 -1.06 16.89 3.65
N THR A 42 -1.65 16.20 2.67
CA THR A 42 -2.74 15.24 2.86
C THR A 42 -2.44 13.91 2.19
N TRP A 43 -3.08 12.85 2.68
CA TRP A 43 -2.86 11.48 2.22
C TRP A 43 -4.19 10.78 2.01
N ILE A 44 -4.38 10.24 0.81
CA ILE A 44 -5.55 9.43 0.42
C ILE A 44 -5.11 7.97 0.46
N ARG A 45 -5.89 7.11 1.12
CA ARG A 45 -5.62 5.67 1.14
C ARG A 45 -6.07 5.06 -0.18
N ALA A 46 -5.25 4.17 -0.75
CA ALA A 46 -5.70 3.28 -1.80
C ALA A 46 -6.68 2.27 -1.21
N GLU A 47 -7.80 2.02 -1.89
CA GLU A 47 -8.84 1.07 -1.50
C GLU A 47 -8.77 -0.20 -2.39
N PRO A 48 -9.43 -1.32 -2.00
CA PRO A 48 -9.31 -2.60 -2.72
C PRO A 48 -9.58 -2.51 -4.22
N GLU A 49 -10.55 -1.70 -4.63
CA GLU A 49 -10.96 -1.48 -6.02
C GLU A 49 -9.93 -0.73 -6.87
N ASP A 50 -8.99 -0.01 -6.26
CA ASP A 50 -7.95 0.73 -6.98
C ASP A 50 -6.86 -0.20 -7.52
N PHE A 51 -6.78 -1.44 -7.02
CA PHE A 51 -5.75 -2.39 -7.44
C PHE A 51 -6.13 -3.14 -8.72
N ILE A 52 -5.26 -3.02 -9.72
CA ILE A 52 -5.34 -3.77 -10.98
C ILE A 52 -4.96 -5.24 -10.74
N ARG A 53 -3.96 -5.48 -9.89
CA ARG A 53 -3.42 -6.82 -9.65
C ARG A 53 -2.78 -6.94 -8.27
N ASN A 54 -3.03 -8.07 -7.60
CA ASN A 54 -2.45 -8.45 -6.31
C ASN A 54 -2.69 -7.42 -5.20
N GLY A 55 -3.89 -6.83 -5.16
CA GLY A 55 -4.31 -5.86 -4.14
C GLY A 55 -4.44 -6.45 -2.74
N TYR A 56 -5.08 -5.70 -1.85
CA TYR A 56 -5.19 -6.07 -0.45
C TYR A 56 -5.78 -7.46 -0.24
N THR A 57 -5.30 -8.13 0.81
CA THR A 57 -5.77 -9.46 1.17
C THR A 57 -7.19 -9.41 1.74
N GLY A 58 -7.50 -8.34 2.47
CA GLY A 58 -8.86 -8.08 2.97
C GLY A 58 -8.87 -7.13 4.17
N PRO A 59 -9.98 -7.10 4.93
CA PRO A 59 -10.11 -6.29 6.13
C PRO A 59 -9.01 -6.58 7.15
N ILE A 60 -8.58 -5.53 7.89
CA ILE A 60 -7.64 -5.64 9.00
C ILE A 60 -8.28 -5.22 10.32
N ALA A 61 -7.79 -5.75 11.43
CA ALA A 61 -8.22 -5.40 12.78
C ALA A 61 -8.20 -3.88 13.00
N TYR A 62 -9.31 -3.35 13.52
CA TYR A 62 -9.46 -1.91 13.80
C TYR A 62 -8.35 -1.39 14.71
N GLY A 63 -7.96 -2.14 15.73
CA GLY A 63 -6.96 -1.72 16.72
C GLY A 63 -5.56 -1.46 16.13
N THR A 64 -5.24 -1.98 14.96
CA THR A 64 -3.91 -1.84 14.33
C THR A 64 -3.66 -0.42 13.83
N PHE A 65 -4.70 0.25 13.35
CA PHE A 65 -4.59 1.61 12.81
C PHE A 65 -5.58 2.61 13.41
N ILE A 66 -6.62 2.13 14.09
CA ILE A 66 -7.74 2.93 14.62
C ILE A 66 -8.44 3.69 13.48
N ILE A 67 -8.64 2.98 12.37
CA ILE A 67 -9.30 3.50 11.16
C ILE A 67 -10.43 2.52 10.79
N PRO A 68 -11.69 2.98 10.68
CA PRO A 68 -12.80 2.10 10.33
C PRO A 68 -12.67 1.55 8.91
N ASN A 69 -13.22 0.35 8.67
CA ASN A 69 -13.35 -0.27 7.35
C ASN A 69 -12.04 -0.35 6.54
N THR A 70 -10.90 -0.53 7.21
CA THR A 70 -9.60 -0.59 6.53
C THR A 70 -9.33 -1.99 5.98
N SER A 71 -8.90 -2.06 4.73
CA SER A 71 -8.29 -3.26 4.14
C SER A 71 -6.78 -3.08 3.99
N ALA A 72 -6.04 -4.18 4.03
CA ALA A 72 -4.59 -4.16 3.99
C ALA A 72 -4.00 -5.44 3.38
N PHE A 73 -2.71 -5.42 3.10
CA PHE A 73 -1.90 -6.62 2.94
C PHE A 73 -1.62 -7.23 4.30
N TRP A 74 -1.95 -8.51 4.49
CA TRP A 74 -1.64 -9.26 5.71
C TRP A 74 -1.52 -10.75 5.42
N GLY A 75 -0.98 -11.50 6.38
CA GLY A 75 -0.76 -12.94 6.28
C GLY A 75 0.54 -13.25 5.55
N ASN A 76 0.59 -14.34 4.78
CA ASN A 76 1.77 -14.76 4.04
C ASN A 76 1.57 -14.58 2.53
N SER A 77 2.42 -13.78 1.93
CA SER A 77 2.44 -13.51 0.47
C SER A 77 2.95 -14.68 -0.39
N ASN A 78 3.55 -15.70 0.23
CA ASN A 78 4.24 -16.83 -0.39
C ASN A 78 5.42 -16.45 -1.30
N GLY A 79 6.12 -15.37 -0.95
CA GLY A 79 7.29 -14.87 -1.66
C GLY A 79 7.09 -13.45 -2.19
N TRP A 80 7.96 -13.03 -3.09
CA TRP A 80 7.84 -11.73 -3.76
C TRP A 80 6.75 -11.77 -4.82
N LYS A 81 5.89 -10.75 -4.84
CA LYS A 81 4.89 -10.55 -5.88
C LYS A 81 4.81 -9.08 -6.28
N ALA A 82 4.46 -8.85 -7.54
CA ALA A 82 4.24 -7.51 -8.07
C ALA A 82 2.79 -7.08 -7.89
N THR A 83 2.59 -5.92 -7.29
CA THR A 83 1.28 -5.30 -7.07
C THR A 83 1.16 -4.07 -7.95
N TYR A 84 -0.04 -3.86 -8.51
CA TYR A 84 -0.34 -2.80 -9.46
C TYR A 84 -1.54 -2.01 -8.95
N LEU A 85 -1.33 -0.72 -8.73
CA LEU A 85 -2.34 0.23 -8.30
C LEU A 85 -2.63 1.18 -9.46
N ASP A 86 -3.91 1.33 -9.83
CA ASP A 86 -4.32 2.26 -10.87
C ASP A 86 -4.10 3.70 -10.39
N LEU A 87 -3.39 4.50 -11.18
CA LEU A 87 -3.19 5.92 -10.93
C LEU A 87 -3.91 6.81 -11.93
N SER A 88 -4.83 6.26 -12.74
CA SER A 88 -5.52 7.02 -13.81
C SER A 88 -6.23 8.27 -13.29
N ALA A 89 -6.76 8.24 -12.06
CA ALA A 89 -7.37 9.40 -11.40
C ALA A 89 -6.37 10.54 -11.09
N TYR A 90 -5.08 10.25 -11.14
CA TYR A 90 -3.97 11.17 -10.85
C TYR A 90 -3.16 11.52 -12.09
N ALA A 91 -3.60 11.14 -13.29
CA ALA A 91 -2.86 11.40 -14.52
C ALA A 91 -2.47 12.88 -14.67
N GLY A 92 -1.19 13.13 -14.94
CA GLY A 92 -0.61 14.47 -15.06
C GLY A 92 -0.34 15.20 -13.74
N GLN A 93 -0.62 14.60 -12.59
CA GLN A 93 -0.27 15.13 -11.27
C GLN A 93 1.05 14.53 -10.78
N GLU A 94 1.75 15.27 -9.92
CA GLU A 94 2.83 14.72 -9.11
C GLU A 94 2.26 13.89 -7.96
N VAL A 95 2.72 12.66 -7.82
CA VAL A 95 2.23 11.72 -6.81
C VAL A 95 3.37 11.33 -5.87
N GLN A 96 3.12 11.41 -4.57
CA GLN A 96 3.94 10.77 -3.54
C GLN A 96 3.25 9.53 -3.02
N VAL A 97 4.04 8.50 -2.74
CA VAL A 97 3.57 7.21 -2.24
C VAL A 97 4.12 6.97 -0.84
N ARG A 98 3.27 6.50 0.06
CA ARG A 98 3.63 6.08 1.42
C ARG A 98 3.11 4.67 1.70
N PHE A 99 4.02 3.81 2.16
CA PHE A 99 3.69 2.48 2.66
C PHE A 99 3.60 2.54 4.19
N ARG A 100 2.42 2.24 4.74
CA ARG A 100 2.16 2.23 6.18
C ARG A 100 2.00 0.81 6.69
N PHE A 101 2.80 0.45 7.68
CA PHE A 101 2.76 -0.84 8.35
C PHE A 101 2.37 -0.65 9.81
N GLY A 102 1.53 -1.53 10.33
CA GLY A 102 1.07 -1.52 11.72
C GLY A 102 1.04 -2.93 12.28
N THR A 103 1.31 -3.04 13.58
CA THR A 103 1.31 -4.30 14.32
C THR A 103 0.62 -4.13 15.66
N ASN A 104 0.34 -5.25 16.35
CA ASN A 104 -0.02 -5.26 17.76
C ASN A 104 1.18 -5.62 18.66
N ASN A 105 0.90 -5.88 19.95
CA ASN A 105 1.88 -6.30 20.96
C ASN A 105 1.94 -7.83 21.18
N SER A 106 1.44 -8.61 20.24
CA SER A 106 1.32 -10.07 20.33
C SER A 106 2.24 -10.78 19.32
N SER A 107 1.91 -12.03 18.95
CA SER A 107 2.65 -12.83 17.98
C SER A 107 2.81 -12.10 16.64
N GLY A 108 4.05 -11.93 16.18
CA GLY A 108 4.37 -11.30 14.90
C GLY A 108 4.80 -12.28 13.81
N GLY A 109 4.98 -11.76 12.60
CA GLY A 109 5.66 -12.45 11.49
C GLY A 109 6.99 -11.77 11.13
N PHE A 110 7.54 -12.05 9.94
CA PHE A 110 8.78 -11.40 9.47
C PHE A 110 8.60 -9.92 9.07
N GLY A 111 7.36 -9.46 8.90
CA GLY A 111 7.04 -8.08 8.54
C GLY A 111 6.76 -7.88 7.05
N TRP A 112 7.01 -6.67 6.56
CA TRP A 112 6.72 -6.25 5.19
C TRP A 112 7.94 -5.63 4.52
N PHE A 113 8.32 -6.18 3.37
CA PHE A 113 9.43 -5.76 2.53
C PHE A 113 8.87 -5.27 1.19
N VAL A 114 9.37 -4.14 0.71
CA VAL A 114 8.96 -3.49 -0.54
C VAL A 114 10.20 -3.17 -1.35
N ASP A 115 10.16 -3.42 -2.65
CA ASP A 115 11.26 -3.20 -3.60
C ASP A 115 10.72 -2.87 -5.00
N ASP A 116 11.61 -2.49 -5.92
CA ASP A 116 11.32 -2.26 -7.34
C ASP A 116 10.06 -1.40 -7.60
N ILE A 117 10.01 -0.25 -6.93
CA ILE A 117 8.91 0.71 -7.01
C ILE A 117 9.05 1.53 -8.30
N GLU A 118 8.00 1.51 -9.14
CA GLU A 118 7.91 2.17 -10.45
C GLU A 118 6.57 2.87 -10.64
#